data_AF-A0A9X4NSR1-F1
#
_entry.id   AF-A0A9X4NSR1-F1
#
_cell.length_a   1.000
_cell.length_b   1.000
_cell.length_c   1.000
_cell.angle_alpha   90.00
_cell.angle_beta   90.00
_cell.angle_gamma   90.00
#
_symmetry.space_group_name_H-M   'P 1'
#
loop_
_entity.id
_entity.type
_entity.pdbx_description
1 polymer ?
#
loop_
_entity_poly.entity_id
_entity_poly.type
_entity_poly.pdbx_seq_one_letter_code
_entity_poly.pdbx_strand_id
1 'polypeptide(L)'
;MTYSLRLYVSDDTTPEQRRAAERLFRQALESALGDAALVAPVYAAYQGIVAQHGETPDPEALTTDERMVLEHWQLAESAALQAVFGPHRHLDEGGYEIGLPA
;
A
#
# COMPACT_ATOMS: atom_id res chain seq x y z
N MET A 1 7.03 5.67 15.03
CA MET A 1 6.65 5.23 13.67
C MET A 1 5.17 5.39 13.55
N THR A 2 4.70 5.99 12.47
CA THR A 2 3.29 6.36 12.27
C THR A 2 2.45 5.17 11.77
N TYR A 3 3.07 4.05 11.39
CA TYR A 3 2.42 2.80 10.97
C TYR A 3 3.40 1.62 11.04
N SER A 4 2.88 0.39 11.10
CA SER A 4 3.61 -0.87 10.90
C SER A 4 3.38 -1.39 9.48
N LEU A 5 4.35 -2.12 8.93
CA LEU A 5 4.26 -2.76 7.62
C LEU A 5 4.75 -4.19 7.73
N ARG A 6 3.97 -5.12 7.19
CA ARG A 6 4.29 -6.55 7.13
C ARG A 6 4.06 -7.07 5.72
N LEU A 7 5.08 -7.67 5.10
CA LEU A 7 4.94 -8.28 3.77
C LEU A 7 4.69 -9.78 3.86
N TYR A 8 3.69 -10.27 3.15
CA TYR A 8 3.47 -11.69 2.92
C TYR A 8 4.25 -12.08 1.66
N VAL A 9 5.33 -12.84 1.84
CA VAL A 9 6.23 -13.34 0.80
C VAL A 9 6.33 -14.86 0.97
N SER A 10 6.60 -15.60 -0.12
CA SER A 10 6.71 -17.07 -0.08
C SER A 10 7.70 -17.54 1.01
N ASP A 11 7.44 -18.70 1.61
CA ASP A 11 8.25 -19.27 2.71
C ASP A 11 9.73 -19.49 2.36
N ASP A 12 10.06 -19.61 1.06
CA ASP A 12 11.44 -19.69 0.57
C ASP A 12 12.24 -18.38 0.76
N THR A 13 11.58 -17.29 1.13
CA THR A 13 12.21 -15.98 1.33
C THR A 13 12.90 -15.92 2.69
N THR A 14 14.20 -15.68 2.70
CA THR A 14 14.95 -15.54 3.95
C THR A 14 14.47 -14.33 4.78
N PRO A 15 14.65 -14.33 6.11
CA PRO A 15 14.31 -13.18 6.96
C PRO A 15 15.00 -11.88 6.54
N GLU A 16 16.21 -11.96 5.98
CA GLU A 16 16.97 -10.81 5.49
C GLU A 16 16.36 -10.23 4.21
N GLN A 17 15.98 -11.10 3.26
CA GLN A 17 15.27 -10.70 2.04
C GLN A 17 13.91 -10.10 2.37
N ARG A 18 13.18 -10.68 3.34
CA ARG A 18 11.89 -10.13 3.79
C ARG A 18 12.04 -8.73 4.38
N ARG A 19 13.04 -8.51 5.24
CA ARG A 19 13.34 -7.18 5.79
C ARG A 19 13.80 -6.20 4.72
N ALA A 20 14.55 -6.66 3.72
CA ALA A 20 14.96 -5.81 2.60
C ALA A 20 13.75 -5.39 1.75
N ALA A 21 12.85 -6.34 1.45
CA ALA A 21 11.60 -6.10 0.76
C ALA A 21 10.70 -5.12 1.54
N GLU A 22 10.54 -5.30 2.86
CA GLU A 22 9.72 -4.38 3.69
C GLU A 22 10.27 -2.95 3.65
N ARG A 23 11.60 -2.79 3.70
CA ARG A 23 12.24 -1.47 3.57
C ARG A 23 12.04 -0.87 2.18
N LEU A 24 12.19 -1.67 1.13
CA LEU A 24 11.98 -1.25 -0.26
C LEU A 24 10.53 -0.82 -0.51
N PHE A 25 9.56 -1.62 -0.05
CA PHE A 25 8.14 -1.29 -0.13
C PHE A 25 7.85 0.03 0.55
N ARG A 26 8.31 0.18 1.80
CA ARG A 26 8.13 1.40 2.57
C ARG A 26 8.70 2.60 1.81
N GLN A 27 9.95 2.51 1.38
CA GLN A 27 10.63 3.62 0.71
C GLN A 27 9.93 4.02 -0.60
N ALA A 28 9.46 3.04 -1.37
CA ALA A 28 8.72 3.28 -2.60
C ALA A 28 7.35 3.93 -2.33
N LEU A 29 6.63 3.46 -1.31
CA LEU A 29 5.34 4.00 -0.89
C LEU A 29 5.49 5.46 -0.41
N GLU A 30 6.46 5.71 0.47
CA GLU A 30 6.77 7.04 0.99
C GLU A 30 7.18 7.99 -0.14
N SER A 31 8.00 7.52 -1.08
CA SER A 31 8.42 8.33 -2.23
C SER A 31 7.29 8.61 -3.21
N ALA A 32 6.34 7.69 -3.38
CA ALA A 32 5.21 7.87 -4.29
C ALA A 32 4.14 8.81 -3.71
N LEU A 33 3.91 8.73 -2.39
CA LEU A 33 3.03 9.67 -1.67
C LEU A 33 3.69 11.03 -1.42
N GLY A 34 5.02 11.09 -1.45
CA GLY A 34 5.83 12.30 -1.28
C GLY A 34 6.37 12.51 0.14
N ASP A 35 5.75 11.90 1.16
CA ASP A 35 6.23 11.96 2.55
C ASP A 35 5.77 10.71 3.34
N ALA A 36 6.60 10.24 4.27
CA ALA A 36 6.24 9.18 5.22
C ALA A 36 5.10 9.57 6.16
N ALA A 37 4.93 10.86 6.45
CA ALA A 37 3.81 11.39 7.23
C ALA A 37 2.46 11.25 6.50
N LEU A 38 2.46 11.10 5.17
CA LEU A 38 1.24 10.96 4.36
C LEU A 38 0.71 9.54 4.30
N VAL A 39 1.56 8.53 4.54
CA VAL A 39 1.17 7.11 4.47
C VAL A 39 -0.01 6.81 5.38
N ALA A 40 0.08 7.19 6.67
CA ALA A 40 -0.97 6.91 7.64
C ALA A 40 -2.32 7.61 7.33
N PRO A 41 -2.39 8.94 7.12
CA PRO A 41 -3.65 9.61 6.82
C PRO A 41 -4.25 9.21 5.46
N VAL A 42 -3.43 8.99 4.42
CA VAL A 42 -3.93 8.54 3.12
C VAL A 42 -4.45 7.11 3.19
N TYR A 43 -3.74 6.22 3.89
CA TYR A 43 -4.21 4.85 4.10
C TYR A 43 -5.50 4.79 4.91
N ALA A 44 -5.61 5.59 5.98
CA ALA A 44 -6.83 5.67 6.77
C ALA A 44 -8.03 6.17 5.94
N ALA A 45 -7.81 7.18 5.11
CA ALA A 45 -8.85 7.69 4.21
C ALA A 45 -9.24 6.64 3.14
N TYR A 46 -8.26 5.96 2.54
CA TYR A 46 -8.50 4.83 1.63
C TYR A 46 -9.32 3.71 2.28
N GLN A 47 -8.95 3.29 3.49
CA GLN A 47 -9.73 2.29 4.25
C GLN A 47 -11.15 2.76 4.53
N GLY A 48 -11.34 4.04 4.85
CA GLY A 48 -12.65 4.64 5.02
C GLY A 48 -13.50 4.59 3.75
N ILE A 49 -12.91 4.88 2.59
CA ILE A 49 -13.58 4.79 1.28
C ILE A 49 -13.96 3.35 0.98
N VAL A 50 -13.04 2.40 1.14
CA VAL A 50 -13.27 0.96 0.91
C VAL A 50 -14.35 0.42 1.85
N ALA A 51 -14.35 0.83 3.11
CA ALA A 51 -15.37 0.41 4.08
C ALA A 51 -16.77 0.95 3.73
N GLN A 52 -16.86 2.13 3.11
CA GLN A 52 -18.12 2.76 2.74
C GLN A 52 -18.66 2.29 1.38
N HIS A 53 -17.77 2.13 0.39
CA HIS A 53 -18.12 1.90 -1.01
C HIS A 53 -17.76 0.48 -1.51
N GLY A 54 -17.01 -0.30 -0.73
CA GLY A 54 -16.49 -1.62 -1.12
C GLY A 54 -15.05 -1.57 -1.65
N GLU A 55 -14.44 -2.74 -1.83
CA GLU A 55 -13.04 -2.92 -2.29
C GLU A 55 -12.76 -2.31 -3.67
N THR A 56 -13.79 -2.32 -4.54
CA THR A 56 -13.75 -1.72 -5.87
C THR A 56 -14.86 -0.66 -5.95
N PRO A 57 -14.64 0.53 -5.36
CA PRO A 57 -15.65 1.57 -5.34
C PRO A 57 -15.92 2.08 -6.77
N ASP A 58 -17.19 2.32 -7.09
CA ASP A 58 -17.56 2.91 -8.38
C ASP A 58 -17.08 4.37 -8.43
N PRO A 59 -16.25 4.78 -9.41
CA PRO A 59 -15.78 6.15 -9.52
C PRO A 59 -16.92 7.16 -9.62
N GLU A 60 -18.09 6.81 -10.15
CA GLU A 60 -19.26 7.70 -10.20
C GLU A 60 -19.91 7.90 -8.83
N ALA A 61 -19.70 6.99 -7.87
CA ALA A 61 -20.20 7.07 -6.51
C ALA A 61 -19.28 7.86 -5.56
N LEU A 62 -18.03 8.11 -5.96
CA LEU A 62 -17.04 8.83 -5.17
C LEU A 62 -17.06 10.34 -5.45
N THR A 63 -16.84 11.12 -4.40
CA THR A 63 -16.52 12.55 -4.53
C THR A 63 -15.16 12.74 -5.19
N THR A 64 -14.88 13.95 -5.68
CA THR A 64 -13.58 14.29 -6.27
C THR A 64 -12.43 14.06 -5.29
N ASP A 65 -12.61 14.44 -4.02
CA ASP A 65 -11.57 14.26 -3.00
C ASP A 65 -11.31 12.78 -2.70
N GLU A 66 -12.37 11.97 -2.56
CA GLU A 66 -12.23 10.53 -2.35
C GLU A 66 -11.55 9.83 -3.53
N ARG A 67 -11.91 10.22 -4.76
CA ARG A 67 -11.28 9.70 -5.96
C ARG A 67 -9.79 10.06 -6.00
N MET A 68 -9.43 11.29 -5.64
CA MET A 68 -8.03 11.70 -5.55
C MET A 68 -7.26 10.88 -4.51
N VAL A 69 -7.82 10.63 -3.33
CA VAL A 69 -7.19 9.79 -2.30
C VAL A 69 -7.03 8.35 -2.80
N LEU A 70 -8.08 7.78 -3.40
CA LEU A 70 -8.08 6.42 -3.93
C LEU A 70 -7.00 6.26 -5.01
N GLU A 71 -6.99 7.14 -6.01
CA GLU A 71 -6.02 7.13 -7.09
C GLU A 71 -4.59 7.31 -6.57
N HIS A 72 -4.40 8.23 -5.63
CA HIS A 72 -3.09 8.49 -5.04
C HIS A 72 -2.57 7.29 -4.25
N TRP A 73 -3.44 6.64 -3.47
CA TRP A 73 -3.09 5.42 -2.76
C TRP A 73 -2.77 4.27 -3.72
N GLN A 74 -3.62 4.01 -4.72
CA GLN A 74 -3.42 2.93 -5.69
C GLN A 74 -2.14 3.10 -6.50
N LEU A 75 -1.79 4.33 -6.88
CA LEU A 75 -0.53 4.64 -7.57
C LEU A 75 0.67 4.30 -6.68
N ALA A 76 0.62 4.73 -5.41
CA ALA A 76 1.70 4.49 -4.46
C ALA A 76 1.86 3.01 -4.09
N GLU A 77 0.74 2.33 -3.86
CA GLU A 77 0.69 0.89 -3.64
C GLU A 77 1.28 0.12 -4.83
N SER A 78 0.85 0.46 -6.05
CA SER A 78 1.36 -0.16 -7.27
C SER A 78 2.87 0.03 -7.42
N ALA A 79 3.38 1.24 -7.17
CA ALA A 79 4.81 1.51 -7.20
C ALA A 79 5.58 0.69 -6.14
N ALA A 80 5.03 0.58 -4.93
CA ALA A 80 5.63 -0.20 -3.84
C ALA A 80 5.64 -1.71 -4.13
N LEU A 81 4.55 -2.24 -4.67
CA LEU A 81 4.45 -3.63 -5.12
C LEU A 81 5.43 -3.91 -6.25
N GLN A 82 5.53 -3.04 -7.25
CA GLN A 82 6.50 -3.16 -8.33
C GLN A 82 7.95 -3.10 -7.83
N ALA A 83 8.26 -2.26 -6.84
CA ALA A 83 9.60 -2.16 -6.27
C ALA A 83 10.03 -3.44 -5.53
N VAL A 84 9.09 -4.18 -4.95
CA VAL A 84 9.38 -5.43 -4.21
C VAL A 84 9.32 -6.67 -5.10
N PHE A 85 8.25 -6.79 -5.90
CA PHE A 85 7.94 -8.00 -6.64
C PHE A 85 8.42 -7.95 -8.10
N GLY A 86 8.75 -6.75 -8.61
CA GLY A 86 9.15 -6.55 -9.99
C GLY A 86 7.99 -6.66 -11.00
N PRO A 87 8.27 -6.42 -12.29
CA PRO A 87 7.25 -6.39 -13.34
C PRO A 87 6.66 -7.76 -13.75
N HIS A 88 7.17 -8.87 -13.19
CA HIS A 88 6.88 -10.22 -13.69
C HIS A 88 6.43 -11.24 -12.63
N ARG A 89 6.30 -10.87 -11.35
CA ARG A 89 5.80 -11.81 -10.34
C ARG A 89 4.28 -11.67 -10.28
N HIS A 90 3.58 -12.78 -10.53
CA HIS A 90 2.15 -12.88 -10.33
C HIS A 90 1.81 -12.35 -8.93
N LEU A 91 0.98 -11.31 -8.88
CA LEU A 91 0.48 -10.65 -7.67
C LEU A 91 -0.35 -11.59 -6.76
N ASP A 92 -0.50 -12.87 -7.12
CA ASP A 92 -1.31 -13.87 -6.42
C ASP A 92 -0.71 -14.37 -5.09
N GLU A 93 0.61 -14.24 -4.85
CA GLU A 93 1.25 -14.73 -3.62
C GLU A 93 1.83 -13.62 -2.72
N GLY A 94 1.82 -12.37 -3.19
CA GLY A 94 2.47 -11.24 -2.54
C GLY A 94 1.46 -10.30 -1.88
N GLY A 95 1.16 -10.52 -0.61
CA GLY A 95 0.30 -9.63 0.17
C GLY A 95 1.09 -8.63 1.00
N TYR A 96 0.42 -7.61 1.53
CA TYR A 96 0.98 -6.76 2.57
C TYR A 96 -0.09 -6.36 3.58
N GLU A 97 0.35 -5.98 4.78
CA GLU A 97 -0.50 -5.48 5.85
C GLU A 97 0.12 -4.20 6.41
N ILE A 98 -0.70 -3.16 6.52
CA ILE A 98 -0.33 -1.90 7.17
C ILE A 98 -1.17 -1.75 8.44
N GLY A 99 -0.50 -1.67 9.59
CA GLY A 99 -1.15 -1.39 10.87
C GLY A 99 -1.00 0.08 11.23
N LEU A 100 -2.10 0.79 11.46
CA LEU A 100 -2.06 2.14 12.01
C LEU A 100 -2.07 2.06 13.55
N PRO A 101 -1.29 2.91 14.25
CA PRO A 101 -1.39 3.02 15.70
C PRO A 101 -2.77 3.60 16.06
N ALA A 102 -3.47 2.92 16.98
CA ALA A 102 -4.76 3.34 17.53
C ALA A 102 -4.64 4.57 18.43
#